data_AF-A0A8C6L5F7-F1
#
_entry.id   AF-A0A8C6L5F7-F1
#
_cell.length_a   1.000
_cell.length_b   1.000
_cell.length_c   1.000
_cell.angle_alpha   90.00
_cell.angle_beta   90.00
_cell.angle_gamma   90.00
#
_symmetry.space_group_name_H-M   'P 1'
#
loop_
_entity.id
_entity.type
_entity.pdbx_description
1 polymer ?
#
loop_
_entity_poly.entity_id
_entity_poly.type
_entity_poly.pdbx_seq_one_letter_code
_entity_poly.pdbx_strand_id
1 'polypeptide(L)' 'MPEIKVTPLGAGQDVGRSCILVSIGGKNIMLDCGMHMGYNDDRRFPDFSYVTQNGRLTDFLDCVIISISRTSHKMY' A
#
# COMPACT_ATOMS: atom_id res chain seq x y z
N MET A 1 24.99 -5.24 0.10
CA MET A 1 23.81 -4.43 0.47
C MET A 1 22.58 -5.30 0.35
N PRO A 2 21.59 -5.21 1.26
CA PRO A 2 20.34 -5.94 1.09
C PRO A 2 19.65 -5.46 -0.20
N GLU A 3 19.03 -6.39 -0.92
CA GLU A 3 18.16 -6.05 -2.03
C GLU A 3 16.97 -5.23 -1.52
N ILE A 4 16.62 -4.19 -2.26
CA ILE A 4 15.46 -3.33 -1.99
C ILE A 4 14.51 -3.50 -3.16
N LYS A 5 13.30 -3.98 -2.87
CA LYS A 5 12.22 -4.05 -3.84
C LYS A 5 11.14 -3.05 -3.48
N VAL A 6 10.79 -2.20 -4.44
CA VAL A 6 9.72 -1.21 -4.30
C VAL A 6 8.60 -1.60 -5.25
N THR A 7 7.41 -1.86 -4.70
CA THR A 7 6.22 -2.29 -5.46
C THR A 7 5.10 -1.28 -5.22
N PRO A 8 4.80 -0.40 -6.19
CA PRO A 8 3.63 0.48 -6.10
C PRO A 8 2.36 -0.36 -6.17
N LEU A 9 1.48 -0.24 -5.17
CA LEU A 9 0.16 -0.87 -5.14
C LEU A 9 -0.96 0.14 -5.42
N GLY A 10 -0.64 1.44 -5.41
CA GLY A 10 -1.52 2.52 -5.83
C GLY A 10 -0.75 3.84 -6.01
N ALA A 11 -1.44 4.88 -6.47
CA ALA A 11 -0.86 6.18 -6.90
C ALA A 11 0.19 6.10 -8.04
N GLY A 12 0.30 4.96 -8.74
CA GLY A 12 1.13 4.84 -9.94
C GLY A 12 0.50 5.58 -11.11
N GLN A 13 1.00 6.79 -11.40
CA GLN A 13 0.43 7.71 -12.41
C GLN A 13 -1.03 8.13 -12.14
N ASP A 14 -1.45 8.12 -10.87
CA ASP A 14 -2.82 8.46 -10.47
C ASP A 14 -2.82 9.22 -9.12
N VAL A 15 -3.88 9.99 -8.84
CA VAL A 15 -4.00 10.83 -7.63
C VAL A 15 -4.89 10.17 -6.60
N GLY A 16 -4.32 9.72 -5.48
CA GLY A 16 -5.05 9.02 -4.41
C GLY A 16 -4.63 7.56 -4.33
N ARG A 17 -5.29 6.80 -3.43
CA ARG A 17 -4.97 5.38 -3.17
C ARG A 17 -3.47 5.12 -2.96
N SER A 18 -2.74 6.04 -2.31
CA SER A 18 -1.28 5.87 -2.16
C SER A 18 -0.99 4.64 -1.31
N CYS A 19 -0.11 3.78 -1.82
CA CYS A 19 0.32 2.57 -1.15
C CYS A 19 1.55 2.03 -1.87
N ILE A 20 2.66 1.95 -1.14
CA ILE A 20 3.92 1.40 -1.65
C ILE A 20 4.36 0.29 -0.71
N LEU A 21 4.61 -0.89 -1.27
CA LEU A 21 5.24 -1.99 -0.54
C LEU A 21 6.75 -1.93 -0.75
N VAL A 22 7.50 -1.86 0.34
CA VAL A 22 8.96 -1.94 0.35
C VAL A 22 9.39 -3.23 1.02
N SER A 23 10.08 -4.09 0.27
CA SER A 23 10.72 -5.28 0.81
C SER A 23 12.23 -5.03 0.92
N ILE A 24 12.77 -5.09 2.15
CA ILE A 24 14.18 -4.86 2.43
C ILE A 24 14.62 -5.71 3.62
N GLY A 25 15.75 -6.42 3.50
CA GLY A 25 16.32 -7.18 4.62
C GLY A 25 15.37 -8.23 5.22
N GLY A 26 14.52 -8.84 4.40
CA GLY A 26 13.51 -9.81 4.85
C GLY A 26 12.30 -9.18 5.55
N LYS A 27 12.16 -7.86 5.52
CA LYS A 27 11.02 -7.12 6.07
C LYS A 27 10.15 -6.55 4.96
N ASN A 28 8.84 -6.59 5.18
CA ASN A 28 7.83 -6.01 4.31
C ASN A 28 7.20 -4.81 5.01
N ILE A 29 7.46 -3.62 4.48
CA ILE A 29 7.00 -2.35 5.04
C ILE A 29 6.00 -1.73 4.06
N MET A 30 4.80 -1.42 4.53
CA MET A 30 3.82 -0.67 3.76
C MET A 30 3.95 0.83 4.08
N LEU A 31 4.14 1.63 3.04
CA LEU A 31 4.14 3.08 3.11
C LEU A 31 2.80 3.60 2.56
N ASP A 32 2.03 4.21 3.45
CA ASP A 32 0.65 4.67 3.23
C ASP A 32 -0.34 3.58 2.80
N CYS A 33 -1.61 3.85 3.03
CA CYS A 33 -2.71 3.00 2.61
C CYS A 33 -3.94 3.88 2.44
N GLY A 34 -3.96 4.64 1.36
CA GLY A 34 -4.96 5.66 1.09
C GLY A 34 -6.14 5.21 0.26
N MET A 35 -7.05 6.15 0.01
CA MET A 35 -8.23 5.96 -0.83
C MET A 35 -8.27 7.00 -1.96
N HIS A 36 -8.81 6.63 -3.11
CA HIS A 36 -9.12 7.55 -4.21
C HIS A 36 -10.57 8.02 -4.09
N MET A 37 -10.77 9.29 -3.72
CA MET A 37 -12.10 9.87 -3.41
C MET A 37 -13.06 9.98 -4.60
N GLY A 38 -12.55 9.89 -5.83
CA GLY A 38 -13.38 9.90 -7.05
C GLY A 38 -14.05 8.57 -7.39
N TYR A 39 -13.75 7.49 -6.66
CA TYR A 39 -14.36 6.17 -6.85
C TYR A 39 -15.23 5.81 -5.65
N ASN A 40 -16.40 5.22 -5.93
CA ASN A 40 -17.33 4.72 -4.93
C ASN A 40 -17.36 3.18 -4.84
N ASP A 41 -16.54 2.51 -5.65
CA ASP A 41 -16.36 1.06 -5.67
C ASP A 41 -14.93 0.69 -5.25
N ASP A 42 -14.58 -0.59 -5.34
CA ASP A 42 -13.29 -1.14 -4.89
C ASP A 42 -12.07 -0.53 -5.58
N ARG A 43 -12.23 0.13 -6.74
CA ARG A 43 -11.13 0.85 -7.42
C ARG A 43 -10.59 2.01 -6.58
N ARG A 44 -11.33 2.43 -5.55
CA ARG A 44 -10.89 3.45 -4.61
C ARG A 44 -9.71 3.01 -3.75
N PHE A 45 -9.45 1.72 -3.63
CA PHE A 45 -8.39 1.16 -2.79
C PHE A 45 -7.14 0.76 -3.61
N PRO A 46 -5.96 0.59 -2.99
CA PRO A 46 -4.80 -0.03 -3.60
C PRO A 46 -5.07 -1.49 -4.01
N ASP A 47 -4.29 -1.97 -4.97
CA ASP A 47 -4.39 -3.34 -5.45
C ASP A 47 -3.70 -4.35 -4.51
N PHE A 48 -4.54 -4.99 -3.70
CA PHE A 48 -4.29 -6.15 -2.82
C PHE A 48 -3.72 -7.40 -3.48
N SER A 49 -4.00 -7.61 -4.77
CA SER A 49 -3.93 -8.94 -5.40
C SER A 49 -2.53 -9.54 -5.42
N TYR A 50 -1.48 -8.72 -5.39
CA TYR A 50 -0.10 -9.17 -5.30
C TYR A 50 0.27 -9.78 -3.93
N VAL A 51 -0.43 -9.37 -2.87
CA VAL A 51 -0.06 -9.67 -1.48
C VAL A 51 -1.01 -10.66 -0.82
N THR A 52 -2.31 -10.58 -1.11
CA THR A 52 -3.35 -11.34 -0.42
C THR A 52 -3.58 -12.75 -0.96
N GLN A 53 -2.74 -13.25 -1.88
CA GLN A 53 -2.93 -14.57 -2.48
C GLN A 53 -2.83 -15.71 -1.46
N ASN A 54 -2.09 -15.51 -0.37
CA ASN A 54 -1.76 -16.56 0.60
C ASN A 54 -2.18 -16.24 2.05
N GLY A 55 -3.09 -15.29 2.27
CA GLY A 55 -3.53 -14.96 3.63
C GLY A 55 -3.97 -13.51 3.81
N ARG A 56 -4.03 -13.07 5.07
CA ARG A 56 -4.40 -11.70 5.42
C ARG A 56 -3.21 -10.78 5.16
N LEU A 57 -3.48 -9.56 4.74
CA LEU A 57 -2.46 -8.54 4.53
C LEU A 57 -1.59 -8.30 5.79
N THR A 58 -2.21 -8.39 6.97
CA THR A 58 -1.53 -8.23 8.27
C THR A 58 -0.46 -9.27 8.54
N ASP A 59 -0.59 -10.47 7.96
CA ASP A 59 0.35 -11.56 8.17
C ASP A 59 1.60 -11.38 7.29
N PHE A 60 1.49 -10.57 6.24
CA PHE A 60 2.57 -10.28 5.30
C PHE A 60 3.41 -9.06 5.68
N LEU A 61 2.86 -8.13 6.46
CA LEU A 61 3.48 -6.84 6.77
C LEU A 61 4.12 -6.83 8.15
N ASP A 62 5.35 -6.34 8.24
CA ASP A 62 6.03 -6.10 9.52
C ASP A 62 5.70 -4.71 10.09
N CYS A 63 5.39 -3.75 9.22
CA CYS A 63 5.15 -2.37 9.61
C CYS A 63 4.26 -1.65 8.58
N VAL A 64 3.42 -0.74 9.08
CA VAL A 64 2.69 0.24 8.27
C VAL A 64 3.12 1.63 8.74
N ILE A 65 3.65 2.43 7.82
CA ILE A 65 4.04 3.82 8.08
C ILE A 65 3.06 4.71 7.33
N ILE A 66 2.41 5.63 8.05
CA ILE A 66 1.51 6.63 7.47
C ILE A 66 2.22 7.98 7.48
N SER A 67 2.41 8.57 6.30
CA SER A 67 3.22 9.78 6.09
C SER A 67 2.51 11.06 6.55
N ILE A 68 1.26 11.27 6.12
CA ILE A 68 0.43 12.42 6.50
C ILE A 68 -1.06 12.04 6.47
N SER A 69 -1.84 12.53 7.44
CA SER A 69 -3.25 12.17 7.59
C SER A 69 -4.18 12.91 6.60
N ARG A 70 -3.97 12.73 5.29
CA ARG A 70 -4.95 13.08 4.24
C ARG A 70 -5.57 11.80 3.69
N THR A 71 -6.82 11.88 3.22
CA THR A 71 -7.60 10.71 2.74
C THR A 71 -6.93 9.95 1.60
N SER A 72 -6.10 10.62 0.80
CA SER A 72 -5.29 9.98 -0.23
C SER A 72 -4.17 9.07 0.31
N HIS A 73 -3.87 9.14 1.61
CA HIS A 73 -2.78 8.43 2.31
C HIS A 73 -3.29 7.55 3.48
N LYS A 74 -4.57 7.68 3.86
CA LYS A 74 -5.24 6.83 4.85
C LYS A 74 -6.68 6.51 4.46
N MET A 75 -7.07 5.25 4.63
CA MET A 75 -8.31 4.62 4.15
C MET A 75 -9.59 4.87 4.96
N TYR A 76 -9.60 5.71 6.02
CA TYR A 76 -10.72 5.77 7.00
C TYR A 76 -12.12 5.67 6.41
#